data_AF-A0A1C3JFY6-F1
#
_entry.id   AF-A0A1C3JFY6-F1
#
_cell.length_a   1.000
_cell.length_b   1.000
_cell.length_c   1.000
_cell.angle_alpha   90.00
_cell.angle_beta   90.00
_cell.angle_gamma   90.00
#
_symmetry.space_group_name_H-M   'P 1'
#
loop_
_entity.id
_entity.type
_entity.pdbx_description
1 polymer ?
#
loop_
_entity_poly.entity_id
_entity_poly.type
_entity_poly.pdbx_seq_one_letter_code
_entity_poly.pdbx_strand_id
1 'polypeptide(L)'
;MQISKVATAVALSTGLLFGCNSDGLPIPTDGSTDPGVPTSALLDGYWEFSDTTVFSAAYSSSSSADLPNVYRFSADGETLYYYTDNSADTTLGEYERFETTYEETIEDETSGQVAFTLFNDDGSVSTTSVDGNYAVSNGGIAITDTNVPLSGTDHRDDTNVTDAAEEADGEPAAVTDNFDTYEVGLQIDVANTDYTALNVDGSTNIANISNAVASSGENSLFLHDNSTESKPIVSRTFVDGIAESGLLSTSVYVPSDTNKSTYLYLGTSEDASTDARFADLYFGSSKLTFRGQNGDKINLASYSRDTWVDVDMAWSPNDDDTYGVTVTIDGVEWPALLTANAIPGAPTLFAMYVGDNGSLGTSSYFDNLDSKLFEAQVEEPDPSEVTDNFDSYTVGTQIDVANPAYQTKGVDGVLNTAVISSDFAKSGSNSLRIEDGADSTTDNNKAIVGRDFANGAAETGSVSTSVYIPSDGYVKASYIFLGSNNDASSSGRFTEVVFTSSMIKFRNETGSQVDLASYSKDTWVDVTISWVDTDITVNVDGTDYTGLKAESAGGSPTAIALYTGDNGSKGTYTYFDNLDSDLF
;
A
#
# COMPACT_ATOMS: atom_id res chain seq x y z
N MET A 1 -31.52 34.40 41.59
CA MET A 1 -32.80 34.10 40.91
C MET A 1 -32.68 32.68 40.41
N GLN A 2 -33.32 31.74 41.11
CA GLN A 2 -33.33 30.30 40.86
C GLN A 2 -34.45 29.94 39.88
N ILE A 3 -34.34 28.74 39.28
CA ILE A 3 -35.34 27.65 39.09
C ILE A 3 -34.80 26.84 37.88
N SER A 4 -34.11 25.71 38.01
CA SER A 4 -34.43 24.35 38.50
C SER A 4 -35.46 23.56 37.68
N LYS A 5 -34.98 22.44 37.13
CA LYS A 5 -35.70 21.33 36.46
C LYS A 5 -36.69 20.63 37.40
N VAL A 6 -37.81 20.13 36.86
CA VAL A 6 -38.66 19.08 37.44
C VAL A 6 -39.22 18.19 36.31
N ALA A 7 -39.14 16.87 36.54
CA ALA A 7 -39.62 15.78 35.69
C ALA A 7 -41.12 15.51 35.85
N THR A 8 -41.73 14.79 34.90
CA THR A 8 -42.96 14.01 35.13
C THR A 8 -42.89 12.72 34.33
N ALA A 9 -42.94 11.60 35.06
CA ALA A 9 -43.05 10.24 34.56
C ALA A 9 -44.53 9.88 34.32
N VAL A 10 -44.78 8.97 33.37
CA VAL A 10 -46.03 8.21 33.29
C VAL A 10 -45.67 6.73 33.21
N ALA A 11 -46.08 5.99 34.23
CA ALA A 11 -46.06 4.53 34.28
C ALA A 11 -47.41 4.00 33.80
N LEU A 12 -47.40 2.91 33.02
CA LEU A 12 -48.56 2.04 32.82
C LEU A 12 -48.15 0.60 33.12
N SER A 13 -48.54 0.17 34.32
CA SER A 13 -48.61 -1.23 34.73
C SER A 13 -49.97 -1.80 34.35
N THR A 14 -50.00 -2.97 33.71
CA THR A 14 -51.10 -3.92 33.88
C THR A 14 -50.53 -5.34 33.87
N GLY A 15 -50.43 -5.94 35.05
CA GLY A 15 -50.45 -7.38 35.20
C GLY A 15 -51.90 -7.86 35.33
N LEU A 16 -52.22 -9.00 34.72
CA LEU A 16 -53.34 -9.84 35.14
C LEU A 16 -52.90 -11.31 35.16
N LEU A 17 -53.16 -11.93 36.30
CA LEU A 17 -52.95 -13.34 36.65
C LEU A 17 -54.00 -14.26 36.01
N PHE A 18 -53.64 -15.56 35.92
CA PHE A 18 -54.39 -16.84 35.93
C PHE A 18 -53.75 -17.77 34.87
N GLY A 19 -53.39 -19.03 35.07
CA GLY A 19 -53.50 -19.99 36.17
C GLY A 19 -52.78 -21.28 35.76
N CYS A 20 -52.59 -22.21 36.71
CA CYS A 20 -51.96 -23.51 36.48
C CYS A 20 -52.75 -24.40 35.51
N ASN A 21 -52.09 -24.89 34.46
CA ASN A 21 -52.46 -26.13 33.77
C ASN A 21 -51.18 -26.92 33.47
N SER A 22 -51.08 -28.10 34.06
CA SER A 22 -50.18 -29.18 33.64
C SER A 22 -50.68 -29.72 32.30
N ASP A 23 -49.91 -29.60 31.22
CA ASP A 23 -49.83 -30.65 30.18
C ASP A 23 -48.56 -30.49 29.33
N GLY A 24 -47.90 -31.62 29.07
CA GLY A 24 -46.63 -31.70 28.34
C GLY A 24 -46.87 -31.74 26.83
N LEU A 25 -46.93 -30.58 26.20
CA LEU A 25 -46.86 -30.44 24.75
C LEU A 25 -45.70 -29.49 24.37
N PRO A 26 -45.00 -29.75 23.26
CA PRO A 26 -43.80 -29.01 22.90
C PRO A 26 -44.12 -27.54 22.64
N ILE A 27 -43.26 -26.67 23.19
CA ILE A 27 -43.24 -25.24 22.91
C ILE A 27 -43.06 -25.09 21.39
N PRO A 28 -43.93 -24.37 20.67
CA PRO A 28 -43.65 -24.02 19.28
C PRO A 28 -42.35 -23.23 19.29
N THR A 29 -41.35 -23.69 18.55
CA THR A 29 -40.19 -22.87 18.18
C THR A 29 -40.75 -21.67 17.43
N ASP A 30 -40.90 -20.56 18.15
CA ASP A 30 -41.11 -19.27 17.54
C ASP A 30 -39.86 -19.02 16.70
N GLY A 31 -40.04 -19.02 15.38
CA GLY A 31 -39.00 -18.65 14.42
C GLY A 31 -38.75 -17.17 14.58
N SER A 32 -38.03 -16.79 15.63
CA SER A 32 -37.43 -15.48 15.77
C SER A 32 -36.29 -15.42 14.77
N THR A 33 -36.60 -15.07 13.52
CA THR A 33 -35.69 -14.25 12.73
C THR A 33 -35.60 -12.94 13.50
N ASP A 34 -34.60 -12.83 14.39
CA ASP A 34 -34.18 -11.51 14.87
C ASP A 34 -33.90 -10.72 13.59
N PRO A 35 -34.65 -9.64 13.28
CA PRO A 35 -34.36 -8.86 12.09
C PRO A 35 -32.90 -8.41 12.23
N GLY A 36 -32.08 -8.77 11.25
CA GLY A 36 -30.70 -8.29 11.21
C GLY A 36 -30.70 -6.77 11.37
N VAL A 37 -29.65 -6.24 12.01
CA VAL A 37 -29.45 -4.79 11.98
C VAL A 37 -29.40 -4.39 10.51
N PRO A 38 -30.29 -3.49 10.04
CA PRO A 38 -30.32 -3.13 8.63
C PRO A 38 -28.98 -2.53 8.23
N THR A 39 -28.43 -2.99 7.10
CA THR A 39 -27.22 -2.45 6.48
C THR A 39 -27.58 -1.21 5.68
N SER A 40 -26.70 -0.20 5.69
CA SER A 40 -26.95 1.04 4.96
C SER A 40 -27.06 0.80 3.46
N ALA A 41 -28.06 1.40 2.83
CA ALA A 41 -28.28 1.33 1.38
C ALA A 41 -27.30 2.19 0.58
N LEU A 42 -26.53 3.05 1.27
CA LEU A 42 -25.57 3.98 0.68
C LEU A 42 -24.20 3.33 0.46
N LEU A 43 -23.91 2.26 1.21
CA LEU A 43 -22.66 1.52 1.16
C LEU A 43 -22.43 0.88 -0.21
N ASP A 44 -21.16 0.77 -0.57
CA ASP A 44 -20.64 0.23 -1.83
C ASP A 44 -21.14 0.94 -3.09
N GLY A 45 -21.84 2.08 -2.94
CA GLY A 45 -22.32 2.88 -4.04
C GLY A 45 -21.32 3.94 -4.46
N TYR A 46 -21.24 4.17 -5.77
CA TYR A 46 -20.49 5.26 -6.38
C TYR A 46 -21.49 6.30 -6.88
N TRP A 47 -21.83 7.25 -6.02
CA TRP A 47 -22.98 8.13 -6.20
C TRP A 47 -22.63 9.41 -6.95
N GLU A 48 -23.19 9.57 -8.14
CA GLU A 48 -23.20 10.86 -8.85
C GLU A 48 -24.47 11.62 -8.47
N PHE A 49 -24.35 12.72 -7.71
CA PHE A 49 -25.48 13.56 -7.37
C PHE A 49 -25.76 14.58 -8.49
N SER A 50 -27.00 14.58 -8.96
CA SER A 50 -27.55 15.61 -9.84
C SER A 50 -28.51 16.52 -9.06
N ASP A 51 -28.32 17.83 -9.16
CA ASP A 51 -29.35 18.81 -8.81
C ASP A 51 -29.57 19.82 -9.93
N THR A 52 -30.83 20.23 -10.06
CA THR A 52 -31.38 21.14 -11.05
C THR A 52 -31.34 22.62 -10.63
N THR A 53 -30.89 22.97 -9.40
CA THR A 53 -30.96 24.37 -8.91
C THR A 53 -29.74 24.95 -8.18
N VAL A 54 -28.88 24.15 -7.55
CA VAL A 54 -27.66 24.62 -6.85
C VAL A 54 -26.43 24.56 -7.77
N PHE A 55 -26.39 23.57 -8.66
CA PHE A 55 -25.28 23.34 -9.60
C PHE A 55 -25.53 23.99 -10.97
N SER A 56 -25.50 25.32 -11.04
CA SER A 56 -25.98 26.05 -12.24
C SER A 56 -25.08 26.06 -13.49
N ALA A 57 -23.99 25.27 -13.60
CA ALA A 57 -23.15 25.37 -14.81
C ALA A 57 -22.24 24.18 -15.25
N ALA A 58 -21.94 23.15 -14.45
CA ALA A 58 -20.75 22.32 -14.76
C ALA A 58 -20.93 20.80 -14.98
N TYR A 59 -22.07 20.18 -14.65
CA TYR A 59 -22.11 18.71 -14.50
C TYR A 59 -22.86 17.98 -15.61
N SER A 60 -22.43 18.19 -16.85
CA SER A 60 -22.71 17.23 -17.91
C SER A 60 -21.47 17.11 -18.79
N SER A 61 -20.53 16.23 -18.42
CA SER A 61 -19.59 15.72 -19.41
C SER A 61 -20.42 14.90 -20.41
N SER A 62 -20.26 15.18 -21.70
CA SER A 62 -20.92 14.44 -22.77
C SER A 62 -20.15 13.16 -23.16
N SER A 63 -19.16 12.77 -22.36
CA SER A 63 -18.37 11.54 -22.53
C SER A 63 -18.78 10.54 -21.46
N SER A 64 -19.38 9.45 -21.90
CA SER A 64 -19.82 8.31 -21.08
C SER A 64 -18.65 7.43 -20.63
N ALA A 65 -17.55 8.03 -20.18
CA ALA A 65 -16.35 7.32 -19.73
C ALA A 65 -15.92 7.80 -18.33
N ASP A 66 -15.96 9.12 -18.08
CA ASP A 66 -15.49 9.70 -16.81
C ASP A 66 -16.57 10.63 -16.22
N LEU A 67 -16.93 10.39 -14.96
CA LEU A 67 -17.86 11.25 -14.22
C LEU A 67 -17.10 12.41 -13.58
N PRO A 68 -17.63 13.65 -13.64
CA PRO A 68 -16.94 14.81 -13.09
C PRO A 68 -16.85 14.78 -11.55
N ASN A 69 -17.76 14.08 -10.90
CA ASN A 69 -17.75 13.88 -9.47
C ASN A 69 -18.43 12.60 -9.03
N VAL A 70 -17.89 11.97 -7.99
CA VAL A 70 -18.43 10.74 -7.40
C VAL A 70 -18.31 10.81 -5.89
N TYR A 71 -19.38 10.42 -5.20
CA TYR A 71 -19.43 10.35 -3.73
C TYR A 71 -19.51 8.89 -3.29
N ARG A 72 -18.73 8.53 -2.27
CA ARG A 72 -18.74 7.18 -1.67
C ARG A 72 -18.85 7.28 -0.16
N PHE A 73 -19.87 6.62 0.39
CA PHE A 73 -20.06 6.51 1.84
C PHE A 73 -19.25 5.32 2.35
N SER A 74 -18.33 5.57 3.29
CA SER A 74 -17.45 4.56 3.85
C SER A 74 -18.21 3.53 4.70
N ALA A 75 -17.62 2.34 4.82
CA ALA A 75 -18.08 1.30 5.74
C ALA A 75 -17.89 1.65 7.22
N ASP A 76 -17.03 2.63 7.55
CA ASP A 76 -16.82 3.08 8.94
C ASP A 76 -18.04 3.83 9.52
N GLY A 77 -19.00 4.22 8.68
CA GLY A 77 -20.24 4.90 9.09
C GLY A 77 -20.11 6.40 9.36
N GLU A 78 -18.93 7.00 9.15
CA GLU A 78 -18.64 8.40 9.47
C GLU A 78 -17.93 9.16 8.34
N THR A 79 -17.24 8.49 7.41
CA THR A 79 -16.42 9.12 6.35
C THR A 79 -17.11 9.19 4.98
N LEU A 80 -17.14 10.37 4.39
CA LEU A 80 -17.65 10.59 3.03
C LEU A 80 -16.48 10.94 2.11
N TYR A 81 -16.22 10.07 1.13
CA TYR A 81 -15.23 10.31 0.08
C TYR A 81 -15.85 11.04 -1.11
N TYR A 82 -15.07 11.92 -1.72
CA TYR A 82 -15.39 12.67 -2.92
C TYR A 82 -14.25 12.57 -3.93
N TYR A 83 -14.56 12.06 -5.11
CA TYR A 83 -13.62 11.89 -6.22
C TYR A 83 -13.97 12.91 -7.29
N THR A 84 -12.97 13.62 -7.82
CA THR A 84 -13.15 14.64 -8.86
C THR A 84 -12.02 14.59 -9.91
N ASP A 85 -12.41 14.65 -11.18
CA ASP A 85 -11.52 14.80 -12.37
C ASP A 85 -11.49 16.29 -12.83
N ASN A 86 -11.77 17.22 -11.90
CA ASN A 86 -11.79 18.65 -12.18
C ASN A 86 -10.61 19.38 -11.53
N SER A 87 -9.55 18.63 -11.22
CA SER A 87 -8.27 19.19 -10.78
C SER A 87 -7.63 19.98 -11.95
N ALA A 88 -6.57 20.74 -11.67
CA ALA A 88 -5.88 21.50 -12.71
C ALA A 88 -5.10 20.62 -13.71
N ASP A 89 -5.12 19.29 -13.51
CA ASP A 89 -4.56 18.32 -14.45
C ASP A 89 -5.46 18.24 -15.70
N THR A 90 -4.83 18.07 -16.85
CA THR A 90 -5.52 18.00 -18.16
C THR A 90 -5.78 16.57 -18.61
N THR A 91 -5.53 15.59 -17.74
CA THR A 91 -5.64 14.16 -18.02
C THR A 91 -7.00 13.65 -17.56
N LEU A 92 -7.89 13.41 -18.52
CA LEU A 92 -9.22 12.85 -18.26
C LEU A 92 -9.10 11.41 -17.73
N GLY A 93 -9.85 11.10 -16.67
CA GLY A 93 -9.89 9.77 -16.06
C GLY A 93 -9.01 9.57 -14.82
N GLU A 94 -8.36 10.62 -14.31
CA GLU A 94 -7.58 10.58 -13.07
C GLU A 94 -8.33 11.33 -11.97
N TYR A 95 -8.80 10.61 -10.94
CA TYR A 95 -9.49 11.23 -9.81
C TYR A 95 -8.52 11.75 -8.75
N GLU A 96 -8.84 12.92 -8.20
CA GLU A 96 -8.31 13.38 -6.91
C GLU A 96 -9.35 13.09 -5.82
N ARG A 97 -8.92 12.49 -4.72
CA ARG A 97 -9.79 12.13 -3.58
C ARG A 97 -9.74 13.18 -2.48
N PHE A 98 -10.92 13.55 -2.00
CA PHE A 98 -11.16 14.39 -0.83
C PHE A 98 -12.08 13.67 0.14
N GLU A 99 -12.03 14.05 1.42
CA GLU A 99 -12.84 13.43 2.46
C GLU A 99 -13.48 14.46 3.39
N THR A 100 -14.64 14.09 3.92
CA THR A 100 -15.36 14.80 4.97
C THR A 100 -16.11 13.78 5.82
N THR A 101 -16.98 14.27 6.70
CA THR A 101 -17.80 13.40 7.56
C THR A 101 -19.26 13.41 7.14
N TYR A 102 -19.95 12.30 7.41
CA TYR A 102 -21.40 12.19 7.33
C TYR A 102 -21.96 11.56 8.61
N GLU A 103 -23.24 11.79 8.86
CA GLU A 103 -24.03 11.07 9.87
C GLU A 103 -25.16 10.34 9.16
N GLU A 104 -25.44 9.11 9.58
CA GLU A 104 -26.55 8.31 9.05
C GLU A 104 -27.41 7.69 10.16
N THR A 105 -28.72 7.67 9.95
CA THR A 105 -29.67 6.84 10.70
C THR A 105 -30.45 5.96 9.73
N ILE A 106 -30.23 4.64 9.80
CA ILE A 106 -30.87 3.67 8.92
C ILE A 106 -32.28 3.37 9.43
N GLU A 107 -33.29 3.55 8.57
CA GLU A 107 -34.67 3.17 8.86
C GLU A 107 -34.98 1.74 8.36
N ASP A 108 -34.54 1.40 7.14
CA ASP A 108 -34.55 0.05 6.56
C ASP A 108 -33.45 -0.13 5.50
N GLU A 109 -33.38 -1.30 4.86
CA GLU A 109 -32.38 -1.66 3.84
C GLU A 109 -32.39 -0.76 2.58
N THR A 110 -33.34 0.17 2.46
CA THR A 110 -33.50 1.06 1.30
C THR A 110 -33.68 2.53 1.68
N SER A 111 -33.75 2.87 2.97
CA SER A 111 -34.12 4.22 3.40
C SER A 111 -33.58 4.57 4.78
N GLY A 112 -33.42 5.87 5.01
CA GLY A 112 -32.91 6.41 6.26
C GLY A 112 -32.81 7.93 6.22
N GLN A 113 -32.06 8.48 7.18
CA GLN A 113 -31.68 9.88 7.26
C GLN A 113 -30.18 10.00 7.09
N VAL A 114 -29.73 11.00 6.33
CA VAL A 114 -28.31 11.27 6.12
C VAL A 114 -28.04 12.78 6.23
N ALA A 115 -26.93 13.13 6.86
CA ALA A 115 -26.44 14.49 6.97
C ALA A 115 -24.96 14.58 6.57
N PHE A 116 -24.60 15.48 5.65
CA PHE A 116 -23.23 15.68 5.17
C PHE A 116 -23.05 17.06 4.54
N THR A 117 -21.81 17.42 4.21
CA THR A 117 -21.51 18.66 3.47
C THR A 117 -21.02 18.31 2.07
N LEU A 118 -21.52 19.02 1.05
CA LEU A 118 -21.09 18.83 -0.33
C LEU A 118 -19.66 19.36 -0.54
N PHE A 119 -19.01 18.95 -1.63
CA PHE A 119 -17.74 19.50 -2.07
C PHE A 119 -17.93 20.53 -3.20
N ASN A 120 -16.98 21.45 -3.30
CA ASN A 120 -16.80 22.29 -4.48
C ASN A 120 -15.96 21.53 -5.54
N ASP A 121 -15.94 22.04 -6.76
CA ASP A 121 -15.21 21.43 -7.89
C ASP A 121 -13.71 21.23 -7.63
N ASP A 122 -13.11 22.12 -6.85
CA ASP A 122 -11.70 22.09 -6.47
C ASP A 122 -11.42 21.16 -5.27
N GLY A 123 -12.39 20.32 -4.88
CA GLY A 123 -12.27 19.39 -3.76
C GLY A 123 -12.34 20.04 -2.38
N SER A 124 -12.48 21.35 -2.28
CA SER A 124 -12.72 22.00 -0.98
C SER A 124 -14.13 21.72 -0.48
N VAL A 125 -14.29 21.55 0.84
CA VAL A 125 -15.61 21.39 1.46
C VAL A 125 -16.46 22.65 1.22
N SER A 126 -17.67 22.44 0.71
CA SER A 126 -18.62 23.52 0.41
C SER A 126 -19.24 24.11 1.68
N THR A 127 -20.00 25.20 1.52
CA THR A 127 -20.84 25.75 2.59
C THR A 127 -22.25 25.17 2.60
N THR A 128 -22.54 24.26 1.66
CA THR A 128 -23.85 23.64 1.46
C THR A 128 -23.93 22.30 2.20
N SER A 129 -24.73 22.26 3.27
CA SER A 129 -25.03 21.03 4.01
C SER A 129 -26.33 20.39 3.53
N VAL A 130 -26.31 19.08 3.39
CA VAL A 130 -27.46 18.22 3.14
C VAL A 130 -27.84 17.57 4.47
N ASP A 131 -29.12 17.59 4.82
CA ASP A 131 -29.68 16.93 6.01
C ASP A 131 -31.12 16.55 5.68
N GLY A 132 -31.37 15.27 5.42
CA GLY A 132 -32.66 14.81 4.96
C GLY A 132 -32.85 13.30 4.86
N ASN A 133 -34.05 12.92 4.42
CA ASN A 133 -34.49 11.54 4.26
C ASN A 133 -34.05 11.00 2.90
N TYR A 134 -33.25 9.92 2.89
CA TYR A 134 -32.88 9.25 1.66
C TYR A 134 -33.77 8.02 1.39
N ALA A 135 -33.97 7.72 0.10
CA ALA A 135 -34.53 6.48 -0.37
C ALA A 135 -33.78 6.00 -1.63
N VAL A 136 -33.34 4.74 -1.63
CA VAL A 136 -32.62 4.10 -2.74
C VAL A 136 -33.55 3.17 -3.49
N SER A 137 -33.60 3.30 -4.82
CA SER A 137 -34.36 2.37 -5.67
C SER A 137 -33.81 2.33 -7.09
N ASN A 138 -33.73 1.13 -7.68
CA ASN A 138 -33.31 0.89 -9.07
C ASN A 138 -31.99 1.58 -9.47
N GLY A 139 -30.95 1.49 -8.63
CA GLY A 139 -29.64 2.10 -8.90
C GLY A 139 -29.62 3.62 -8.81
N GLY A 140 -30.60 4.23 -8.12
CA GLY A 140 -30.62 5.67 -7.86
C GLY A 140 -31.02 5.98 -6.42
N ILE A 141 -30.65 7.17 -5.97
CA ILE A 141 -30.93 7.72 -4.65
C ILE A 141 -31.74 9.01 -4.77
N ALA A 142 -32.67 9.23 -3.84
CA ALA A 142 -33.33 10.52 -3.66
C ALA A 142 -33.21 10.96 -2.21
N ILE A 143 -32.66 12.15 -1.97
CA ILE A 143 -32.57 12.78 -0.64
C ILE A 143 -33.57 13.94 -0.60
N THR A 144 -34.56 13.81 0.26
CA THR A 144 -35.72 14.70 0.39
C THR A 144 -35.84 15.24 1.80
N ASP A 145 -36.83 16.10 2.07
CA ASP A 145 -37.02 16.77 3.37
C ASP A 145 -35.79 17.55 3.87
N THR A 146 -34.93 17.97 2.95
CA THR A 146 -33.68 18.73 3.16
C THR A 146 -33.80 20.15 2.61
N ASN A 147 -32.87 21.02 3.01
CA ASN A 147 -32.71 22.37 2.45
C ASN A 147 -32.28 22.34 0.97
N VAL A 148 -31.66 21.24 0.52
CA VAL A 148 -31.19 21.04 -0.85
C VAL A 148 -31.54 19.62 -1.29
N PRO A 149 -32.72 19.41 -1.93
CA PRO A 149 -33.10 18.09 -2.42
C PRO A 149 -32.10 17.60 -3.47
N LEU A 150 -31.66 16.34 -3.32
CA LEU A 150 -30.71 15.71 -4.24
C LEU A 150 -31.32 14.46 -4.86
N SER A 151 -30.92 14.17 -6.09
CA SER A 151 -31.10 12.86 -6.71
C SER A 151 -29.77 12.37 -7.24
N GLY A 152 -29.46 11.09 -7.10
CA GLY A 152 -28.22 10.55 -7.64
C GLY A 152 -28.40 9.23 -8.36
N THR A 153 -27.40 8.90 -9.16
CA THR A 153 -27.25 7.60 -9.83
C THR A 153 -26.09 6.86 -9.21
N ASP A 154 -26.24 5.56 -9.05
CA ASP A 154 -25.17 4.67 -8.60
C ASP A 154 -24.41 4.12 -9.80
N HIS A 155 -23.09 4.25 -9.76
CA HIS A 155 -22.17 3.82 -10.80
C HIS A 155 -21.25 2.69 -10.35
N ARG A 156 -21.60 1.93 -9.30
CA ARG A 156 -20.82 0.78 -8.81
C ARG A 156 -20.52 -0.31 -9.85
N ASP A 157 -21.29 -0.35 -10.93
CA ASP A 157 -21.12 -1.30 -12.03
C ASP A 157 -20.32 -0.72 -13.22
N ASP A 158 -19.90 0.56 -13.17
CA ASP A 158 -19.10 1.21 -14.21
C ASP A 158 -17.61 1.12 -13.85
N THR A 159 -16.90 0.21 -14.52
CA THR A 159 -15.49 -0.05 -14.24
C THR A 159 -14.60 1.16 -14.44
N ASN A 160 -14.94 2.10 -15.33
CA ASN A 160 -14.10 3.30 -15.49
C ASN A 160 -14.20 4.22 -14.27
N VAL A 161 -15.35 4.22 -13.60
CA VAL A 161 -15.58 5.00 -12.38
C VAL A 161 -14.94 4.32 -11.18
N THR A 162 -15.10 2.99 -11.06
CA THR A 162 -14.51 2.25 -9.93
C THR A 162 -13.00 2.19 -10.04
N ASP A 163 -12.43 1.89 -11.21
CA ASP A 163 -10.98 1.79 -11.40
C ASP A 163 -10.30 3.14 -11.11
N ALA A 164 -10.86 4.25 -11.62
CA ALA A 164 -10.30 5.60 -11.36
C ALA A 164 -10.43 6.02 -9.89
N ALA A 165 -11.51 5.63 -9.21
CA ALA A 165 -11.69 5.90 -7.79
C ALA A 165 -10.78 5.03 -6.91
N GLU A 166 -10.53 3.79 -7.31
CA GLU A 166 -9.57 2.88 -6.66
C GLU A 166 -8.13 3.38 -6.85
N GLU A 167 -7.77 3.85 -8.04
CA GLU A 167 -6.47 4.50 -8.30
C GLU A 167 -6.29 5.77 -7.44
N ALA A 168 -7.34 6.60 -7.34
CA ALA A 168 -7.36 7.79 -6.49
C ALA A 168 -7.42 7.52 -4.99
N ASP A 169 -7.94 6.35 -4.59
CA ASP A 169 -7.83 5.85 -3.22
C ASP A 169 -6.37 5.58 -2.84
N GLY A 170 -5.47 5.58 -3.84
CA GLY A 170 -4.13 5.05 -3.81
C GLY A 170 -4.20 3.57 -4.15
N GLU A 171 -3.29 3.10 -5.01
CA GLU A 171 -3.04 1.66 -5.23
C GLU A 171 -3.23 0.91 -3.91
N PRO A 172 -4.00 -0.20 -3.87
CA PRO A 172 -4.06 -1.03 -2.67
C PRO A 172 -2.62 -1.28 -2.26
N ALA A 173 -2.28 -0.92 -1.01
CA ALA A 173 -0.91 -0.94 -0.50
C ALA A 173 -0.20 -2.16 -1.07
N ALA A 174 0.86 -1.93 -1.87
CA ALA A 174 1.46 -2.95 -2.71
C ALA A 174 1.53 -4.28 -1.98
N VAL A 175 0.61 -5.19 -2.32
CA VAL A 175 0.40 -6.38 -1.51
C VAL A 175 1.62 -7.28 -1.70
N THR A 176 2.30 -7.62 -0.61
CA THR A 176 3.49 -8.47 -0.66
C THR A 176 3.25 -9.79 -1.43
N ASP A 177 2.07 -10.40 -1.29
CA ASP A 177 1.65 -11.57 -2.06
C ASP A 177 0.11 -11.70 -2.19
N ASN A 178 -0.40 -11.57 -3.42
CA ASN A 178 -1.80 -11.81 -3.77
C ASN A 178 -2.02 -13.20 -4.43
N PHE A 179 -0.99 -14.04 -4.47
CA PHE A 179 -1.02 -15.42 -4.99
C PHE A 179 -1.39 -15.61 -6.48
N ASP A 180 -1.69 -14.54 -7.23
CA ASP A 180 -2.14 -14.60 -8.63
C ASP A 180 -1.08 -15.06 -9.61
N THR A 181 0.19 -14.83 -9.29
CA THR A 181 1.32 -15.16 -10.18
C THR A 181 1.67 -16.65 -10.18
N TYR A 182 1.11 -17.43 -9.26
CA TYR A 182 1.45 -18.84 -9.05
C TYR A 182 0.54 -19.81 -9.83
N GLU A 183 1.08 -21.00 -10.13
CA GLU A 183 0.31 -22.06 -10.80
C GLU A 183 -0.71 -22.70 -9.84
N VAL A 184 -1.99 -22.73 -10.24
CA VAL A 184 -3.07 -23.39 -9.48
C VAL A 184 -2.74 -24.85 -9.19
N GLY A 185 -2.93 -25.26 -7.94
CA GLY A 185 -2.69 -26.61 -7.45
C GLY A 185 -1.27 -26.87 -6.96
N LEU A 186 -0.34 -25.95 -7.16
CA LEU A 186 1.03 -26.05 -6.63
C LEU A 186 1.04 -25.80 -5.11
N GLN A 187 1.90 -26.51 -4.38
CA GLN A 187 2.13 -26.26 -2.95
C GLN A 187 2.88 -24.93 -2.77
N ILE A 188 2.52 -24.13 -1.78
CA ILE A 188 3.00 -22.75 -1.65
C ILE A 188 4.53 -22.64 -1.50
N ASP A 189 5.16 -23.49 -0.70
CA ASP A 189 6.63 -23.52 -0.51
C ASP A 189 7.40 -24.06 -1.74
N VAL A 190 6.69 -24.64 -2.71
CA VAL A 190 7.23 -24.98 -4.03
C VAL A 190 7.06 -23.82 -5.01
N ALA A 191 5.95 -23.08 -4.90
CA ALA A 191 5.66 -21.91 -5.73
C ALA A 191 6.57 -20.72 -5.38
N ASN A 192 6.79 -20.49 -4.09
CA ASN A 192 7.63 -19.42 -3.56
C ASN A 192 8.41 -19.93 -2.33
N THR A 193 9.73 -19.89 -2.41
CA THR A 193 10.65 -20.40 -1.38
C THR A 193 10.70 -19.54 -0.12
N ASP A 194 10.08 -18.37 -0.12
CA ASP A 194 9.96 -17.52 1.08
C ASP A 194 8.99 -18.09 2.11
N TYR A 195 8.10 -19.01 1.68
CA TYR A 195 7.19 -19.70 2.56
C TYR A 195 7.77 -21.02 3.06
N THR A 196 7.56 -21.29 4.34
CA THR A 196 7.72 -22.62 4.94
C THR A 196 6.34 -23.25 5.09
N ALA A 197 6.15 -24.47 4.55
CA ALA A 197 4.94 -25.25 4.77
C ALA A 197 5.24 -26.49 5.65
N LEU A 198 4.68 -26.54 6.86
CA LEU A 198 4.86 -27.63 7.81
C LEU A 198 3.65 -28.57 7.86
N ASN A 199 3.95 -29.85 8.04
CA ASN A 199 2.99 -30.96 8.10
C ASN A 199 2.10 -31.11 6.85
N VAL A 200 2.50 -30.52 5.71
CA VAL A 200 1.80 -30.65 4.43
C VAL A 200 2.31 -31.91 3.73
N ASP A 201 1.38 -32.74 3.27
CA ASP A 201 1.68 -34.02 2.60
C ASP A 201 1.00 -34.16 1.23
N GLY A 202 0.28 -33.12 0.81
CA GLY A 202 -0.44 -33.07 -0.46
C GLY A 202 -1.66 -33.99 -0.54
N SER A 203 -2.08 -34.60 0.57
CA SER A 203 -3.20 -35.56 0.59
C SER A 203 -4.17 -35.36 1.75
N THR A 204 -3.68 -35.30 2.99
CA THR A 204 -4.46 -35.07 4.20
C THR A 204 -4.29 -33.64 4.68
N ASN A 205 -3.09 -33.10 4.61
CA ASN A 205 -2.81 -31.71 4.90
C ASN A 205 -2.33 -31.04 3.63
N ILE A 206 -3.02 -29.96 3.23
CA ILE A 206 -2.83 -29.26 1.95
C ILE A 206 -2.54 -27.78 2.24
N ALA A 207 -1.64 -27.20 1.45
CA ALA A 207 -1.32 -25.77 1.42
C ALA A 207 -0.97 -25.36 -0.02
N ASN A 208 -2.00 -25.19 -0.86
CA ASN A 208 -1.82 -25.05 -2.30
C ASN A 208 -2.49 -23.79 -2.83
N ILE A 209 -2.03 -23.33 -3.99
CA ILE A 209 -2.69 -22.26 -4.74
C ILE A 209 -4.03 -22.77 -5.27
N SER A 210 -5.09 -21.98 -5.12
CA SER A 210 -6.44 -22.32 -5.53
C SER A 210 -7.10 -21.18 -6.26
N ASN A 211 -7.92 -21.49 -7.25
CA ASN A 211 -8.79 -20.54 -7.94
C ASN A 211 -10.28 -20.78 -7.61
N ALA A 212 -10.56 -21.37 -6.46
CA ALA A 212 -11.93 -21.65 -6.03
C ALA A 212 -12.66 -20.38 -5.56
N VAL A 213 -11.93 -19.54 -4.82
CA VAL A 213 -12.30 -18.19 -4.38
C VAL A 213 -11.03 -17.35 -4.34
N ALA A 214 -11.15 -16.06 -4.59
CA ALA A 214 -10.08 -15.07 -4.45
C ALA A 214 -10.70 -13.76 -3.94
N SER A 215 -9.94 -12.98 -3.16
CA SER A 215 -10.34 -11.63 -2.73
C SER A 215 -9.90 -10.60 -3.75
N SER A 216 -8.78 -10.86 -4.43
CA SER A 216 -8.26 -10.14 -5.58
C SER A 216 -7.91 -11.10 -6.71
N GLY A 217 -7.98 -10.64 -7.95
CA GLY A 217 -7.57 -11.43 -9.12
C GLY A 217 -8.28 -12.77 -9.26
N GLU A 218 -7.52 -13.86 -9.47
CA GLU A 218 -8.05 -15.19 -9.79
C GLU A 218 -7.68 -16.27 -8.76
N ASN A 219 -6.61 -16.08 -7.97
CA ASN A 219 -6.06 -17.11 -7.10
C ASN A 219 -6.01 -16.69 -5.62
N SER A 220 -5.92 -17.68 -4.74
CA SER A 220 -5.66 -17.51 -3.31
C SER A 220 -4.89 -18.71 -2.75
N LEU A 221 -4.35 -18.58 -1.54
CA LEU A 221 -3.74 -19.69 -0.81
C LEU A 221 -4.81 -20.52 -0.08
N PHE A 222 -4.94 -21.79 -0.43
CA PHE A 222 -5.85 -22.74 0.23
C PHE A 222 -5.13 -23.64 1.23
N LEU A 223 -5.59 -23.64 2.47
CA LEU A 223 -5.19 -24.62 3.49
C LEU A 223 -6.34 -25.58 3.81
N HIS A 224 -6.02 -26.86 3.98
CA HIS A 224 -6.97 -27.89 4.41
C HIS A 224 -6.32 -28.87 5.36
N ASP A 225 -6.87 -28.96 6.57
CA ASP A 225 -6.63 -29.99 7.55
C ASP A 225 -7.66 -31.12 7.40
N ASN A 226 -7.19 -32.25 6.91
CA ASN A 226 -7.90 -33.52 6.87
C ASN A 226 -7.07 -34.61 7.54
N SER A 227 -6.39 -34.26 8.64
CA SER A 227 -5.60 -35.16 9.48
C SER A 227 -6.10 -35.16 10.92
N THR A 228 -5.92 -36.28 11.64
CA THR A 228 -6.17 -36.33 13.10
C THR A 228 -4.88 -36.23 13.92
N GLU A 229 -3.72 -36.19 13.26
CA GLU A 229 -2.41 -36.29 13.91
C GLU A 229 -1.65 -34.96 13.88
N SER A 230 -1.91 -34.12 12.89
CA SER A 230 -1.19 -32.88 12.60
C SER A 230 -2.11 -31.91 11.86
N LYS A 231 -1.65 -30.67 11.64
CA LYS A 231 -2.37 -29.64 10.91
C LYS A 231 -1.40 -28.89 9.97
N PRO A 232 -1.85 -28.43 8.79
CA PRO A 232 -1.02 -27.64 7.89
C PRO A 232 -0.72 -26.28 8.52
N ILE A 233 0.53 -25.85 8.44
CA ILE A 233 0.97 -24.52 8.87
C ILE A 233 1.80 -23.94 7.73
N VAL A 234 1.47 -22.72 7.32
CA VAL A 234 2.25 -21.95 6.35
C VAL A 234 2.78 -20.73 7.06
N SER A 235 4.09 -20.52 7.04
CA SER A 235 4.72 -19.36 7.68
C SER A 235 5.64 -18.63 6.71
N ARG A 236 5.78 -17.32 6.93
CA ARG A 236 6.75 -16.46 6.26
C ARG A 236 7.55 -15.70 7.31
N THR A 237 8.87 -15.76 7.21
CA THR A 237 9.79 -15.14 8.18
C THR A 237 10.01 -13.68 7.84
N PHE A 238 10.15 -12.80 8.84
CA PHE A 238 10.52 -11.42 8.61
C PHE A 238 11.99 -11.32 8.19
N VAL A 239 12.27 -10.50 7.18
CA VAL A 239 13.60 -10.45 6.56
C VAL A 239 14.69 -10.04 7.56
N ASP A 240 14.39 -9.05 8.40
CA ASP A 240 15.32 -8.54 9.43
C ASP A 240 15.27 -9.31 10.76
N GLY A 241 14.47 -10.38 10.83
CA GLY A 241 14.30 -11.18 12.03
C GLY A 241 13.34 -10.55 13.04
N ILE A 242 13.84 -10.09 14.20
CA ILE A 242 12.99 -9.63 15.30
C ILE A 242 12.38 -8.27 14.95
N ALA A 243 11.05 -8.17 14.96
CA ALA A 243 10.31 -6.94 14.67
C ALA A 243 9.68 -6.36 15.94
N GLU A 244 10.30 -5.32 16.52
CA GLU A 244 9.80 -4.62 17.72
C GLU A 244 8.45 -3.92 17.47
N SER A 245 8.21 -3.50 16.23
CA SER A 245 6.94 -3.00 15.75
C SER A 245 6.68 -3.50 14.33
N GLY A 246 5.41 -3.53 13.94
CA GLY A 246 5.05 -3.94 12.60
C GLY A 246 3.57 -3.78 12.31
N LEU A 247 3.25 -3.89 11.02
CA LEU A 247 1.91 -4.01 10.49
C LEU A 247 1.89 -5.18 9.53
N LEU A 248 0.84 -5.98 9.62
CA LEU A 248 0.55 -7.08 8.71
C LEU A 248 -0.92 -7.00 8.36
N SER A 249 -1.26 -7.16 7.08
CA SER A 249 -2.62 -7.34 6.62
C SER A 249 -2.80 -8.63 5.82
N THR A 250 -4.00 -9.20 5.84
CA THR A 250 -4.41 -10.34 5.01
C THR A 250 -5.92 -10.48 4.96
N SER A 251 -6.44 -10.97 3.85
CA SER A 251 -7.85 -11.34 3.68
C SER A 251 -8.04 -12.83 3.96
N VAL A 252 -9.09 -13.17 4.72
CA VAL A 252 -9.39 -14.55 5.11
C VAL A 252 -10.81 -14.95 4.71
N TYR A 253 -10.95 -16.06 3.98
CA TYR A 253 -12.23 -16.66 3.66
C TYR A 253 -12.38 -17.99 4.40
N VAL A 254 -13.42 -18.09 5.23
CA VAL A 254 -13.75 -19.32 5.99
C VAL A 254 -15.02 -19.95 5.42
N PRO A 255 -14.92 -21.10 4.73
CA PRO A 255 -16.07 -21.83 4.19
C PRO A 255 -17.09 -22.26 5.26
N SER A 256 -18.37 -22.30 4.91
CA SER A 256 -19.44 -22.75 5.82
C SER A 256 -19.28 -24.19 6.34
N ASP A 257 -18.64 -25.07 5.58
CA ASP A 257 -18.37 -26.47 5.94
C ASP A 257 -17.12 -26.67 6.81
N THR A 258 -16.43 -25.59 7.18
CA THR A 258 -15.25 -25.62 8.07
C THR A 258 -15.61 -26.14 9.47
N ASN A 259 -15.00 -27.25 9.88
CA ASN A 259 -15.33 -27.92 11.14
C ASN A 259 -14.70 -27.29 12.39
N LYS A 260 -13.55 -26.62 12.25
CA LYS A 260 -12.81 -25.99 13.34
C LYS A 260 -12.46 -24.54 13.03
N SER A 261 -11.30 -24.11 13.49
CA SER A 261 -10.87 -22.72 13.47
C SER A 261 -9.72 -22.51 12.51
N THR A 262 -9.66 -21.27 12.05
CA THR A 262 -8.59 -20.72 11.21
C THR A 262 -7.82 -19.72 12.03
N TYR A 263 -6.51 -19.66 11.85
CA TYR A 263 -5.62 -18.92 12.73
C TYR A 263 -4.64 -18.08 11.93
N LEU A 264 -4.48 -16.84 12.38
CA LEU A 264 -3.41 -15.92 12.01
C LEU A 264 -2.51 -15.80 13.24
N TYR A 265 -1.22 -16.10 13.10
CA TYR A 265 -0.27 -16.24 14.20
C TYR A 265 0.93 -15.33 13.99
N LEU A 266 1.25 -14.55 15.03
CA LEU A 266 2.50 -13.84 15.17
C LEU A 266 3.32 -14.52 16.27
N GLY A 267 4.60 -14.77 15.99
CA GLY A 267 5.47 -15.39 16.99
C GLY A 267 6.88 -15.64 16.50
N THR A 268 7.56 -16.59 17.14
CA THR A 268 9.00 -16.84 16.93
C THR A 268 9.33 -18.26 16.47
N SER A 269 8.31 -19.04 16.10
CA SER A 269 8.47 -20.44 15.67
C SER A 269 7.52 -20.79 14.54
N GLU A 270 8.04 -21.45 13.50
CA GLU A 270 7.32 -21.87 12.30
C GLU A 270 6.23 -22.91 12.60
N ASP A 271 6.37 -23.66 13.71
CA ASP A 271 5.39 -24.68 14.12
C ASP A 271 4.16 -24.12 14.87
N ALA A 272 4.05 -22.79 14.96
CA ALA A 272 3.01 -22.07 15.68
C ALA A 272 2.81 -22.57 17.12
N SER A 273 3.91 -22.92 17.80
CA SER A 273 3.89 -23.39 19.18
C SER A 273 3.34 -22.33 20.13
N THR A 274 2.60 -22.79 21.15
CA THR A 274 2.08 -21.91 22.21
C THR A 274 3.18 -21.20 23.00
N ASP A 275 4.35 -21.83 23.15
CA ASP A 275 5.48 -21.22 23.87
C ASP A 275 6.19 -20.14 23.05
N ALA A 276 5.96 -20.11 21.73
CA ALA A 276 6.54 -19.16 20.79
C ALA A 276 5.55 -18.07 20.35
N ARG A 277 4.29 -18.13 20.80
CA ARG A 277 3.23 -17.19 20.43
C ARG A 277 3.50 -15.81 21.01
N PHE A 278 3.54 -14.81 20.14
CA PHE A 278 3.39 -13.41 20.52
C PHE A 278 1.90 -13.09 20.66
N ALA A 279 1.14 -13.30 19.59
CA ALA A 279 -0.31 -13.17 19.52
C ALA A 279 -0.89 -14.11 18.46
N ASP A 280 -2.17 -14.49 18.60
CA ASP A 280 -2.93 -15.07 17.50
C ASP A 280 -4.33 -14.47 17.41
N LEU A 281 -4.84 -14.39 16.19
CA LEU A 281 -6.23 -14.17 15.89
C LEU A 281 -6.80 -15.50 15.38
N TYR A 282 -7.92 -15.94 15.94
CA TYR A 282 -8.58 -17.14 15.43
C TYR A 282 -10.05 -16.92 15.09
N PHE A 283 -10.43 -17.46 13.95
CA PHE A 283 -11.77 -17.49 13.40
C PHE A 283 -12.49 -18.72 13.97
N GLY A 284 -13.46 -18.48 14.83
CA GLY A 284 -14.29 -19.51 15.45
C GLY A 284 -15.41 -20.01 14.54
N SER A 285 -16.56 -20.38 15.11
CA SER A 285 -17.74 -20.71 14.31
C SER A 285 -18.41 -19.48 13.70
N SER A 286 -18.34 -18.33 14.39
CA SER A 286 -19.02 -17.08 14.01
C SER A 286 -18.42 -15.82 14.65
N LYS A 287 -17.23 -15.94 15.25
CA LYS A 287 -16.55 -14.86 15.95
C LYS A 287 -15.06 -14.91 15.70
N LEU A 288 -14.45 -13.74 15.54
CA LEU A 288 -13.01 -13.56 15.64
C LEU A 288 -12.64 -13.36 17.10
N THR A 289 -11.58 -14.04 17.53
CA THR A 289 -11.09 -13.98 18.90
C THR A 289 -9.60 -13.73 18.87
N PHE A 290 -9.18 -12.63 19.48
CA PHE A 290 -7.79 -12.38 19.76
C PHE A 290 -7.35 -13.20 20.96
N ARG A 291 -6.10 -13.66 20.93
CA ARG A 291 -5.46 -14.30 22.07
C ARG A 291 -3.99 -13.89 22.15
N GLY A 292 -3.64 -13.26 23.26
CA GLY A 292 -2.26 -12.94 23.59
C GLY A 292 -1.47 -14.17 24.05
N GLN A 293 -0.20 -13.97 24.39
CA GLN A 293 0.67 -15.04 24.87
C GLN A 293 0.08 -15.83 26.05
N ASN A 294 -0.48 -15.16 27.07
CA ASN A 294 -1.02 -15.80 28.28
C ASN A 294 -2.19 -16.77 28.00
N GLY A 295 -2.71 -16.78 26.76
CA GLY A 295 -3.84 -17.59 26.37
C GLY A 295 -5.18 -16.95 26.68
N ASP A 296 -5.17 -15.74 27.26
CA ASP A 296 -6.36 -14.92 27.47
C ASP A 296 -7.01 -14.60 26.13
N LYS A 297 -8.33 -14.75 26.09
CA LYS A 297 -9.13 -14.63 24.88
C LYS A 297 -10.04 -13.42 24.96
N ILE A 298 -10.02 -12.61 23.91
CA ILE A 298 -10.86 -11.43 23.75
C ILE A 298 -11.64 -11.60 22.47
N ASN A 299 -12.98 -11.64 22.58
CA ASN A 299 -13.82 -11.64 21.39
C ASN A 299 -13.76 -10.25 20.77
N LEU A 300 -13.49 -10.19 19.47
CA LEU A 300 -13.49 -8.96 18.68
C LEU A 300 -14.83 -8.87 17.95
N ALA A 301 -14.84 -9.14 16.65
CA ALA A 301 -16.02 -9.10 15.80
C ALA A 301 -16.78 -10.43 15.71
N SER A 302 -18.04 -10.33 15.31
CA SER A 302 -18.72 -11.41 14.60
C SER A 302 -18.39 -11.33 13.11
N TYR A 303 -18.40 -12.47 12.43
CA TYR A 303 -18.19 -12.52 10.99
C TYR A 303 -19.09 -13.57 10.36
N SER A 304 -19.34 -13.40 9.07
CA SER A 304 -20.07 -14.36 8.25
C SER A 304 -19.11 -15.35 7.63
N ARG A 305 -19.52 -16.62 7.56
CA ARG A 305 -18.81 -17.59 6.73
C ARG A 305 -19.18 -17.37 5.26
N ASP A 306 -18.34 -17.90 4.37
CA ASP A 306 -18.47 -17.73 2.92
C ASP A 306 -18.36 -16.27 2.44
N THR A 307 -17.69 -15.42 3.21
CA THR A 307 -17.30 -14.06 2.84
C THR A 307 -15.82 -13.87 3.18
N TRP A 308 -15.16 -12.96 2.45
CA TRP A 308 -13.85 -12.46 2.84
C TRP A 308 -13.96 -11.58 4.06
N VAL A 309 -12.92 -11.61 4.89
CA VAL A 309 -12.74 -10.76 6.07
C VAL A 309 -11.33 -10.21 6.01
N ASP A 310 -11.21 -8.90 5.98
CA ASP A 310 -9.92 -8.22 5.95
C ASP A 310 -9.43 -8.01 7.37
N VAL A 311 -8.17 -8.35 7.61
CA VAL A 311 -7.57 -8.27 8.94
C VAL A 311 -6.26 -7.53 8.88
N ASP A 312 -6.13 -6.52 9.72
CA ASP A 312 -4.85 -5.90 10.04
C ASP A 312 -4.43 -6.25 11.47
N MET A 313 -3.15 -6.53 11.66
CA MET A 313 -2.52 -6.72 12.96
C MET A 313 -1.31 -5.79 13.06
N ALA A 314 -1.42 -4.75 13.86
CA ALA A 314 -0.33 -3.84 14.17
C ALA A 314 0.19 -4.07 15.59
N TRP A 315 1.50 -3.93 15.81
CA TRP A 315 2.08 -3.99 17.16
C TRP A 315 3.18 -2.96 17.36
N SER A 316 3.35 -2.57 18.63
CA SER A 316 4.44 -1.69 19.07
C SER A 316 4.76 -1.89 20.55
N PRO A 317 5.99 -1.56 21.00
CA PRO A 317 6.36 -1.67 22.41
C PRO A 317 5.60 -0.66 23.28
N ASN A 318 5.22 -1.08 24.49
CA ASN A 318 4.71 -0.23 25.56
C ASN A 318 5.83 0.13 26.56
N ASP A 319 5.58 1.11 27.42
CA ASP A 319 6.52 1.56 28.47
C ASP A 319 6.84 0.51 29.56
N ASP A 320 6.09 -0.60 29.62
CA ASP A 320 6.13 -1.58 30.71
C ASP A 320 6.68 -2.96 30.30
N ASP A 321 7.53 -3.00 29.27
CA ASP A 321 8.07 -4.23 28.68
C ASP A 321 6.95 -5.18 28.19
N THR A 322 5.85 -4.61 27.69
CA THR A 322 4.80 -5.32 26.96
C THR A 322 4.64 -4.72 25.57
N TYR A 323 3.78 -5.29 24.73
CA TYR A 323 3.44 -4.76 23.43
C TYR A 323 1.96 -4.45 23.35
N GLY A 324 1.63 -3.30 22.79
CA GLY A 324 0.29 -2.99 22.33
C GLY A 324 0.06 -3.66 20.98
N VAL A 325 -1.05 -4.37 20.84
CA VAL A 325 -1.52 -4.93 19.58
C VAL A 325 -2.85 -4.28 19.23
N THR A 326 -2.92 -3.75 18.02
CA THR A 326 -4.14 -3.23 17.41
C THR A 326 -4.60 -4.21 16.35
N VAL A 327 -5.89 -4.54 16.35
CA VAL A 327 -6.49 -5.39 15.32
C VAL A 327 -7.61 -4.62 14.64
N THR A 328 -7.54 -4.54 13.32
CA THR A 328 -8.59 -3.97 12.46
C THR A 328 -9.27 -5.12 11.75
N ILE A 329 -10.60 -5.10 11.69
CA ILE A 329 -11.41 -6.10 10.98
C ILE A 329 -12.35 -5.34 10.05
N ASP A 330 -12.25 -5.59 8.75
CA ASP A 330 -13.06 -4.92 7.71
C ASP A 330 -13.02 -3.38 7.86
N GLY A 331 -11.82 -2.83 8.06
CA GLY A 331 -11.61 -1.39 8.30
C GLY A 331 -11.98 -0.88 9.69
N VAL A 332 -12.60 -1.69 10.55
CA VAL A 332 -13.00 -1.30 11.91
C VAL A 332 -11.92 -1.67 12.93
N GLU A 333 -11.27 -0.65 13.51
CA GLU A 333 -10.29 -0.83 14.57
C GLU A 333 -10.95 -1.28 15.88
N TRP A 334 -10.39 -2.29 16.54
CA TRP A 334 -10.89 -2.78 17.82
C TRP A 334 -10.21 -2.07 19.01
N PRO A 335 -10.94 -1.24 19.78
CA PRO A 335 -10.37 -0.15 20.59
C PRO A 335 -9.77 -0.57 21.95
N ALA A 336 -9.65 -1.87 22.23
CA ALA A 336 -8.97 -2.32 23.44
C ALA A 336 -7.48 -2.45 23.13
N LEU A 337 -6.60 -1.81 23.89
CA LEU A 337 -5.15 -2.09 23.81
C LEU A 337 -4.96 -3.57 24.18
N LEU A 338 -4.82 -4.43 23.17
CA LEU A 338 -4.58 -5.84 23.37
C LEU A 338 -3.11 -5.96 23.77
N THR A 339 -2.83 -6.64 24.89
CA THR A 339 -1.46 -6.73 25.40
C THR A 339 -0.86 -8.08 25.05
N ALA A 340 0.29 -8.07 24.38
CA ALA A 340 1.20 -9.21 24.30
C ALA A 340 2.35 -9.01 25.30
N ASN A 341 2.75 -10.05 26.04
CA ASN A 341 3.91 -9.92 26.94
C ASN A 341 5.22 -9.97 26.14
N ALA A 342 6.31 -9.43 26.69
CA ALA A 342 7.65 -9.51 26.08
C ALA A 342 8.36 -10.88 26.11
N ILE A 343 7.64 -11.98 26.38
CA ILE A 343 8.16 -13.33 26.24
C ILE A 343 7.32 -13.98 25.13
N PRO A 344 7.87 -14.73 24.16
CA PRO A 344 9.30 -15.00 23.94
C PRO A 344 10.13 -13.78 23.50
N GLY A 345 9.46 -12.66 23.20
CA GLY A 345 10.03 -11.45 22.61
C GLY A 345 9.12 -10.97 21.48
N ALA A 346 9.52 -9.91 20.80
CA ALA A 346 8.88 -9.48 19.55
C ALA A 346 8.84 -10.62 18.50
N PRO A 347 7.81 -10.64 17.63
CA PRO A 347 7.65 -11.67 16.63
C PRO A 347 8.79 -11.63 15.59
N THR A 348 9.09 -12.79 14.99
CA THR A 348 10.06 -12.93 13.89
C THR A 348 9.43 -13.49 12.61
N LEU A 349 8.15 -13.87 12.66
CA LEU A 349 7.43 -14.44 11.55
C LEU A 349 5.93 -14.28 11.72
N PHE A 350 5.24 -14.46 10.60
CA PHE A 350 3.80 -14.65 10.52
C PHE A 350 3.48 -16.07 10.06
N ALA A 351 2.40 -16.65 10.58
CA ALA A 351 1.90 -17.95 10.13
C ALA A 351 0.38 -18.01 10.02
N MET A 352 -0.08 -18.78 9.03
CA MET A 352 -1.46 -19.14 8.78
C MET A 352 -1.63 -20.64 9.00
N TYR A 353 -2.67 -21.04 9.73
CA TYR A 353 -2.99 -22.46 9.87
C TYR A 353 -4.48 -22.70 10.11
N VAL A 354 -4.94 -23.91 9.80
CA VAL A 354 -6.33 -24.34 9.99
C VAL A 354 -6.38 -25.63 10.81
N GLY A 355 -7.45 -25.81 11.57
CA GLY A 355 -7.75 -27.09 12.21
C GLY A 355 -7.15 -27.29 13.61
N ASP A 356 -7.13 -28.55 14.04
CA ASP A 356 -6.60 -28.98 15.34
C ASP A 356 -6.04 -30.40 15.27
N ASN A 357 -5.20 -30.79 16.24
CA ASN A 357 -4.65 -32.15 16.29
C ASN A 357 -5.70 -33.15 16.83
N GLY A 358 -6.78 -33.37 16.07
CA GLY A 358 -7.83 -34.31 16.45
C GLY A 358 -9.11 -34.29 15.63
N SER A 359 -9.25 -33.40 14.65
CA SER A 359 -10.49 -33.23 13.87
C SER A 359 -10.19 -33.07 12.39
N LEU A 360 -11.08 -33.60 11.56
CA LEU A 360 -10.95 -33.57 10.10
C LEU A 360 -11.78 -32.42 9.49
N GLY A 361 -11.45 -32.03 8.26
CA GLY A 361 -12.30 -31.18 7.42
C GLY A 361 -12.35 -29.73 7.86
N THR A 362 -11.18 -29.14 8.14
CA THR A 362 -11.08 -27.69 8.38
C THR A 362 -10.31 -27.08 7.24
N SER A 363 -10.91 -26.12 6.55
CA SER A 363 -10.28 -25.46 5.41
C SER A 363 -10.49 -23.95 5.48
N SER A 364 -9.62 -23.19 4.84
CA SER A 364 -9.79 -21.74 4.61
C SER A 364 -8.91 -21.30 3.45
N TYR A 365 -9.24 -20.12 2.93
CA TYR A 365 -8.46 -19.44 1.92
C TYR A 365 -7.90 -18.15 2.50
N PHE A 366 -6.70 -17.81 2.08
CA PHE A 366 -5.99 -16.61 2.47
C PHE A 366 -5.53 -15.90 1.22
N ASP A 367 -5.63 -14.59 1.23
CA ASP A 367 -5.28 -13.76 0.10
C ASP A 367 -4.80 -12.40 0.60
N ASN A 368 -4.24 -11.62 -0.31
CA ASN A 368 -3.71 -10.28 -0.05
C ASN A 368 -2.81 -10.19 1.18
N LEU A 369 -1.82 -11.09 1.29
CA LEU A 369 -0.87 -11.03 2.39
C LEU A 369 0.06 -9.83 2.17
N ASP A 370 0.05 -8.88 3.09
CA ASP A 370 0.93 -7.72 3.02
C ASP A 370 1.64 -7.42 4.34
N SER A 371 2.94 -7.14 4.24
CA SER A 371 3.74 -6.51 5.28
C SER A 371 5.09 -6.11 4.70
N LYS A 372 5.50 -4.87 5.00
CA LYS A 372 6.89 -4.41 4.76
C LYS A 372 7.93 -5.33 5.39
N LEU A 373 7.60 -6.05 6.47
CA LEU A 373 8.54 -6.94 7.16
C LEU A 373 8.95 -8.17 6.33
N PHE A 374 8.25 -8.47 5.25
CA PHE A 374 8.61 -9.54 4.31
C PHE A 374 9.54 -9.05 3.19
N GLU A 375 9.77 -7.75 3.11
CA GLU A 375 10.70 -7.14 2.20
C GLU A 375 11.95 -6.73 2.98
N ALA A 376 13.13 -6.84 2.36
CA ALA A 376 14.30 -6.22 2.93
C ALA A 376 13.98 -4.73 3.07
N GLN A 377 14.03 -4.21 4.31
CA GLN A 377 13.97 -2.77 4.49
C GLN A 377 15.20 -2.21 3.81
N VAL A 378 15.04 -1.72 2.58
CA VAL A 378 15.94 -0.71 2.07
C VAL A 378 15.66 0.45 3.01
N GLU A 379 16.53 0.66 4.01
CA GLU A 379 16.48 1.88 4.81
C GLU A 379 16.52 3.03 3.81
N GLU A 380 15.35 3.61 3.55
CA GLU A 380 15.28 4.94 2.97
C GLU A 380 16.01 5.82 3.99
N PRO A 381 17.18 6.37 3.64
CA PRO A 381 17.87 7.26 4.56
C PRO A 381 16.88 8.34 4.97
N ASP A 382 16.83 8.66 6.28
CA ASP A 382 16.06 9.80 6.77
C ASP A 382 16.37 10.99 5.84
N PRO A 383 15.39 11.82 5.42
CA PRO A 383 15.67 12.98 4.57
C PRO A 383 16.69 13.96 5.20
N SER A 384 17.03 13.80 6.48
CA SER A 384 18.16 14.48 7.15
C SER A 384 19.53 13.76 7.06
N GLU A 385 19.59 12.57 6.48
CA GLU A 385 20.78 11.71 6.33
C GLU A 385 21.32 11.63 4.89
N VAL A 386 20.59 12.10 3.88
CA VAL A 386 21.13 12.25 2.53
C VAL A 386 21.77 13.62 2.31
N THR A 387 22.85 13.65 1.53
CA THR A 387 23.55 14.89 1.22
C THR A 387 22.69 15.91 0.47
N ASP A 388 21.84 15.46 -0.45
CA ASP A 388 20.89 16.32 -1.16
C ASP A 388 19.66 15.54 -1.66
N ASN A 389 18.49 15.91 -1.13
CA ASN A 389 17.18 15.40 -1.56
C ASN A 389 16.41 16.40 -2.45
N PHE A 390 17.05 17.49 -2.86
CA PHE A 390 16.50 18.52 -3.75
C PHE A 390 15.24 19.30 -3.30
N ASP A 391 14.59 18.92 -2.20
CA ASP A 391 13.37 19.53 -1.68
C ASP A 391 13.53 21.00 -1.26
N SER A 392 14.72 21.37 -0.81
CA SER A 392 14.97 22.73 -0.35
C SER A 392 15.03 23.77 -1.48
N TYR A 393 15.06 23.32 -2.74
CA TYR A 393 15.23 24.18 -3.90
C TYR A 393 13.90 24.57 -4.55
N THR A 394 13.93 25.68 -5.31
CA THR A 394 12.74 26.15 -6.03
C THR A 394 12.59 25.39 -7.35
N VAL A 395 11.42 24.77 -7.54
CA VAL A 395 11.02 24.09 -8.79
C VAL A 395 11.25 24.99 -10.02
N GLY A 396 11.75 24.38 -11.10
CA GLY A 396 12.11 25.03 -12.37
C GLY A 396 13.48 25.71 -12.38
N THR A 397 14.21 25.74 -11.26
CA THR A 397 15.55 26.33 -11.18
C THR A 397 16.60 25.35 -11.69
N GLN A 398 17.60 25.82 -12.44
CA GLN A 398 18.77 25.02 -12.81
C GLN A 398 19.61 24.68 -11.58
N ILE A 399 20.07 23.44 -11.48
CA ILE A 399 20.73 22.93 -10.26
C ILE A 399 22.01 23.69 -9.89
N ASP A 400 22.82 24.09 -10.86
CA ASP A 400 24.04 24.89 -10.64
C ASP A 400 23.75 26.34 -10.19
N VAL A 401 22.54 26.84 -10.46
CA VAL A 401 22.06 28.11 -9.93
C VAL A 401 21.51 27.95 -8.51
N ALA A 402 20.79 26.86 -8.25
CA ALA A 402 20.22 26.54 -6.94
C ALA A 402 21.29 26.23 -5.89
N ASN A 403 22.30 25.43 -6.27
CA ASN A 403 23.40 25.05 -5.40
C ASN A 403 24.74 25.03 -6.18
N PRO A 404 25.68 25.93 -5.88
CA PRO A 404 26.96 26.05 -6.59
C PRO A 404 27.93 24.88 -6.35
N ALA A 405 27.60 23.91 -5.48
CA ALA A 405 28.34 22.66 -5.35
C ALA A 405 28.17 21.77 -6.60
N TYR A 406 27.07 21.92 -7.34
CA TYR A 406 26.85 21.25 -8.60
C TYR A 406 27.46 22.04 -9.75
N GLN A 407 28.14 21.33 -10.65
CA GLN A 407 28.71 21.86 -11.87
C GLN A 407 27.99 21.24 -13.05
N THR A 408 27.64 22.05 -14.04
CA THR A 408 26.98 21.55 -15.26
C THR A 408 27.91 21.61 -16.46
N LYS A 409 27.74 20.65 -17.38
CA LYS A 409 28.38 20.67 -18.70
C LYS A 409 27.37 20.31 -19.76
N GLY A 410 27.39 21.05 -20.87
CA GLY A 410 26.45 20.87 -21.97
C GLY A 410 25.02 21.33 -21.67
N VAL A 411 24.75 21.83 -20.45
CA VAL A 411 23.47 22.42 -20.03
C VAL A 411 23.40 23.88 -20.50
N ASP A 412 22.38 24.22 -21.27
CA ASP A 412 22.16 25.56 -21.82
C ASP A 412 20.85 26.21 -21.34
N GLY A 413 20.02 25.45 -20.61
CA GLY A 413 18.74 25.92 -20.08
C GLY A 413 17.64 26.04 -21.12
N VAL A 414 17.84 25.51 -22.33
CA VAL A 414 16.85 25.53 -23.42
C VAL A 414 16.63 24.15 -24.01
N LEU A 415 17.69 23.53 -24.54
CA LEU A 415 17.64 22.18 -25.11
C LEU A 415 18.14 21.16 -24.11
N ASN A 416 19.23 21.47 -23.42
CA ASN A 416 19.80 20.63 -22.39
C ASN A 416 19.58 21.29 -21.04
N THR A 417 18.82 20.62 -20.17
CA THR A 417 18.39 21.19 -18.89
C THR A 417 18.75 20.26 -17.73
N ALA A 418 18.96 20.83 -16.56
CA ALA A 418 19.19 20.14 -15.30
C ALA A 418 18.45 20.92 -14.20
N VAL A 419 17.14 20.72 -14.12
CA VAL A 419 16.22 21.55 -13.33
C VAL A 419 15.65 20.79 -12.15
N ILE A 420 15.35 21.52 -11.08
CA ILE A 420 14.52 21.00 -9.98
C ILE A 420 13.10 20.79 -10.52
N SER A 421 12.55 19.60 -10.35
CA SER A 421 11.19 19.26 -10.78
C SER A 421 10.38 18.72 -9.61
N SER A 422 9.07 18.93 -9.68
CA SER A 422 8.08 18.32 -8.79
C SER A 422 7.21 17.28 -9.51
N ASP A 423 7.56 16.89 -10.74
CA ASP A 423 6.77 15.90 -11.51
C ASP A 423 6.88 14.51 -10.87
N PHE A 424 8.09 14.17 -10.40
CA PHE A 424 8.38 12.92 -9.69
C PHE A 424 9.38 13.21 -8.58
N ALA A 425 9.18 12.62 -7.40
CA ALA A 425 10.12 12.68 -6.29
C ALA A 425 10.15 11.31 -5.60
N LYS A 426 11.32 10.90 -5.11
CA LYS A 426 11.49 9.68 -4.30
C LYS A 426 11.26 10.02 -2.84
N SER A 427 11.84 11.14 -2.39
CA SER A 427 11.57 11.70 -1.08
C SER A 427 10.98 13.11 -1.20
N GLY A 428 10.17 13.49 -0.21
CA GLY A 428 9.55 14.81 -0.16
C GLY A 428 8.70 15.15 -1.38
N SER A 429 9.07 16.20 -2.10
CA SER A 429 8.25 16.78 -3.19
C SER A 429 9.03 17.16 -4.44
N ASN A 430 10.36 17.21 -4.39
CA ASN A 430 11.17 17.60 -5.53
C ASN A 430 12.27 16.58 -5.85
N SER A 431 12.70 16.55 -7.10
CA SER A 431 13.90 15.83 -7.54
C SER A 431 14.67 16.61 -8.61
N LEU A 432 15.84 16.13 -9.00
CA LEU A 432 16.64 16.66 -10.10
C LEU A 432 16.23 16.01 -11.44
N ARG A 433 15.63 16.78 -12.34
CA ARG A 433 15.35 16.37 -13.72
C ARG A 433 16.47 16.80 -14.66
N ILE A 434 17.12 15.83 -15.31
CA ILE A 434 18.12 16.07 -16.36
C ILE A 434 17.52 15.68 -17.71
N GLU A 435 17.62 16.56 -18.71
CA GLU A 435 17.13 16.33 -20.08
C GLU A 435 18.21 16.62 -21.12
N ASP A 436 18.36 15.68 -22.05
CA ASP A 436 19.13 15.80 -23.30
C ASP A 436 18.16 16.06 -24.47
N GLY A 437 17.81 17.32 -24.69
CA GLY A 437 16.92 17.74 -25.78
C GLY A 437 17.66 18.19 -27.04
N ALA A 438 19.00 18.26 -26.99
CA ALA A 438 19.85 18.62 -28.11
C ALA A 438 20.01 17.47 -29.12
N ASP A 439 20.08 17.78 -30.42
CA ASP A 439 20.38 16.77 -31.46
C ASP A 439 21.80 16.89 -32.01
N SER A 440 22.19 15.92 -32.85
CA SER A 440 23.51 15.82 -33.50
C SER A 440 23.98 17.04 -34.30
N THR A 441 23.12 18.05 -34.52
CA THR A 441 23.45 19.28 -35.24
C THR A 441 23.93 20.41 -34.33
N THR A 442 23.90 20.20 -33.01
CA THR A 442 24.36 21.15 -32.01
C THR A 442 25.74 20.75 -31.46
N ASP A 443 26.55 21.75 -31.08
CA ASP A 443 27.89 21.50 -30.50
C ASP A 443 27.83 21.07 -29.01
N ASN A 444 26.63 21.02 -28.42
CA ASN A 444 26.35 20.67 -27.02
C ASN A 444 25.80 19.25 -26.92
N ASN A 445 26.72 18.29 -26.78
CA ASN A 445 26.34 16.89 -26.63
C ASN A 445 26.10 16.56 -25.15
N LYS A 446 24.83 16.31 -24.80
CA LYS A 446 24.29 15.89 -23.50
C LYS A 446 24.37 16.86 -22.33
N ALA A 447 23.31 16.86 -21.51
CA ALA A 447 23.29 17.49 -20.19
C ALA A 447 24.02 16.61 -19.16
N ILE A 448 25.00 17.19 -18.47
CA ILE A 448 25.76 16.53 -17.40
C ILE A 448 25.71 17.39 -16.15
N VAL A 449 25.44 16.77 -15.01
CA VAL A 449 25.48 17.37 -13.67
C VAL A 449 26.53 16.64 -12.85
N GLY A 450 27.56 17.36 -12.44
CA GLY A 450 28.69 16.85 -11.69
C GLY A 450 28.76 17.42 -10.28
N ARG A 451 29.29 16.63 -9.34
CA ARG A 451 29.58 17.07 -7.97
C ARG A 451 30.92 16.51 -7.52
N ASP A 452 31.80 17.40 -7.06
CA ASP A 452 33.15 17.05 -6.62
C ASP A 452 33.16 16.53 -5.18
N PHE A 453 34.09 15.62 -4.87
CA PHE A 453 34.38 15.23 -3.50
C PHE A 453 35.18 16.33 -2.78
N ALA A 454 34.80 16.66 -1.55
CA ALA A 454 35.39 17.75 -0.78
C ALA A 454 36.91 17.58 -0.56
N ASN A 455 37.37 16.33 -0.46
CA ASN A 455 38.78 16.01 -0.19
C ASN A 455 39.56 15.51 -1.43
N GLY A 456 38.98 15.59 -2.62
CA GLY A 456 39.59 15.12 -3.86
C GLY A 456 39.56 13.60 -4.00
N ALA A 457 40.67 13.00 -4.47
CA ALA A 457 40.69 11.58 -4.83
C ALA A 457 40.49 10.67 -3.62
N ALA A 458 39.59 9.69 -3.73
CA ALA A 458 39.27 8.74 -2.67
C ALA A 458 39.54 7.30 -3.12
N GLU A 459 40.43 6.60 -2.42
CA GLU A 459 40.70 5.17 -2.66
C GLU A 459 39.60 4.26 -2.09
N THR A 460 38.81 4.77 -1.15
CA THR A 460 37.65 4.08 -0.57
C THR A 460 36.50 5.05 -0.45
N GLY A 461 35.28 4.61 -0.73
CA GLY A 461 34.10 5.46 -0.59
C GLY A 461 32.83 4.77 -1.03
N SER A 462 31.73 5.51 -0.90
CA SER A 462 30.42 5.14 -1.41
C SER A 462 29.70 6.38 -1.91
N VAL A 463 28.91 6.24 -2.98
CA VAL A 463 27.94 7.24 -3.42
C VAL A 463 26.64 6.52 -3.75
N SER A 464 25.51 7.08 -3.33
CA SER A 464 24.18 6.58 -3.65
C SER A 464 23.31 7.66 -4.30
N THR A 465 22.32 7.23 -5.09
CA THR A 465 21.25 8.07 -5.63
C THR A 465 20.09 7.19 -6.10
N SER A 466 18.87 7.73 -6.08
CA SER A 466 17.67 7.12 -6.62
C SER A 466 17.45 7.61 -8.06
N VAL A 467 17.02 6.72 -8.95
CA VAL A 467 16.84 7.01 -10.39
C VAL A 467 15.42 6.65 -10.82
N TYR A 468 14.74 7.58 -11.49
CA TYR A 468 13.43 7.37 -12.10
C TYR A 468 13.46 7.71 -13.58
N ILE A 469 13.08 6.74 -14.40
CA ILE A 469 13.06 6.86 -15.87
C ILE A 469 11.61 6.68 -16.33
N PRO A 470 10.95 7.76 -16.75
CA PRO A 470 9.61 7.69 -17.31
C PRO A 470 9.59 6.88 -18.61
N SER A 471 8.48 6.22 -18.90
CA SER A 471 8.30 5.44 -20.14
C SER A 471 8.46 6.26 -21.40
N ASP A 472 7.96 7.49 -21.41
CA ASP A 472 8.11 8.45 -22.50
C ASP A 472 9.45 9.22 -22.44
N GLY A 473 10.15 9.18 -21.31
CA GLY A 473 11.47 9.78 -21.12
C GLY A 473 12.65 8.96 -21.64
N TYR A 474 12.44 7.69 -22.00
CA TYR A 474 13.53 6.84 -22.49
C TYR A 474 13.66 6.87 -24.02
N VAL A 475 14.66 7.62 -24.52
CA VAL A 475 15.16 7.50 -25.91
C VAL A 475 16.53 6.82 -25.93
N LYS A 476 17.38 7.17 -24.97
CA LYS A 476 18.73 6.62 -24.75
C LYS A 476 19.00 6.40 -23.27
N ALA A 477 20.20 5.91 -22.98
CA ALA A 477 20.56 5.51 -21.64
C ALA A 477 20.76 6.69 -20.69
N SER A 478 20.64 6.40 -19.40
CA SER A 478 20.99 7.29 -18.29
C SER A 478 22.12 6.69 -17.48
N TYR A 479 22.89 7.54 -16.81
CA TYR A 479 24.22 7.18 -16.34
C TYR A 479 24.52 7.77 -14.97
N ILE A 480 25.12 6.94 -14.12
CA ILE A 480 25.80 7.33 -12.89
C ILE A 480 27.28 7.08 -13.12
N PHE A 481 28.06 8.15 -13.22
CA PHE A 481 29.49 8.10 -13.50
C PHE A 481 30.30 8.45 -12.28
N LEU A 482 31.32 7.65 -12.02
CA LEU A 482 32.30 7.87 -10.97
C LEU A 482 33.67 8.05 -11.64
N GLY A 483 34.38 9.14 -11.36
CA GLY A 483 35.63 9.42 -12.06
C GLY A 483 36.51 10.48 -11.42
N SER A 484 37.69 10.72 -12.00
CA SER A 484 38.63 11.76 -11.61
C SER A 484 38.29 13.15 -12.16
N ASN A 485 37.07 13.28 -12.68
CA ASN A 485 36.45 14.53 -13.09
C ASN A 485 34.93 14.40 -12.99
N ASN A 486 34.22 15.51 -13.16
CA ASN A 486 32.77 15.61 -13.00
C ASN A 486 32.05 15.82 -14.35
N ASP A 487 32.75 15.51 -15.46
CA ASP A 487 32.38 15.93 -16.81
C ASP A 487 32.06 14.76 -17.76
N ALA A 488 31.91 13.56 -17.17
CA ALA A 488 31.65 12.28 -17.79
C ALA A 488 32.64 11.88 -18.92
N SER A 489 33.88 12.38 -18.89
CA SER A 489 34.88 11.98 -19.86
C SER A 489 35.32 10.53 -19.66
N SER A 490 35.35 9.75 -20.74
CA SER A 490 35.87 8.38 -20.71
C SER A 490 37.32 8.28 -20.25
N SER A 491 38.14 9.32 -20.45
CA SER A 491 39.53 9.33 -19.97
C SER A 491 39.65 9.58 -18.47
N GLY A 492 38.61 10.14 -17.83
CA GLY A 492 38.55 10.36 -16.39
C GLY A 492 37.76 9.28 -15.65
N ARG A 493 37.16 8.32 -16.35
CA ARG A 493 36.27 7.34 -15.74
C ARG A 493 37.01 6.40 -14.81
N PHE A 494 36.46 6.25 -13.61
CA PHE A 494 36.78 5.16 -12.72
C PHE A 494 35.84 3.99 -12.97
N THR A 495 34.52 4.22 -12.92
CA THR A 495 33.49 3.28 -13.39
C THR A 495 32.19 4.02 -13.73
N GLU A 496 31.16 3.29 -14.15
CA GLU A 496 29.86 3.83 -14.58
C GLU A 496 28.77 2.76 -14.40
N VAL A 497 27.62 3.16 -13.85
CA VAL A 497 26.37 2.39 -13.90
C VAL A 497 25.49 3.00 -14.97
N VAL A 498 24.88 2.13 -15.80
CA VAL A 498 24.18 2.50 -17.02
C VAL A 498 22.78 1.91 -17.02
N PHE A 499 21.78 2.77 -17.07
CA PHE A 499 20.38 2.40 -17.28
C PHE A 499 20.10 2.34 -18.78
N THR A 500 19.94 1.13 -19.30
CA THR A 500 19.49 0.91 -20.68
C THR A 500 17.97 0.79 -20.74
N SER A 501 17.38 0.30 -21.84
CA SER A 501 15.92 0.30 -22.00
C SER A 501 15.17 -0.54 -20.97
N SER A 502 15.84 -1.50 -20.34
CA SER A 502 15.24 -2.41 -19.34
C SER A 502 16.28 -3.09 -18.44
N MET A 503 17.56 -2.75 -18.59
CA MET A 503 18.66 -3.39 -17.84
C MET A 503 19.58 -2.32 -17.27
N ILE A 504 19.96 -2.52 -16.01
CA ILE A 504 21.02 -1.80 -15.33
C ILE A 504 22.32 -2.57 -15.59
N LYS A 505 23.33 -1.84 -16.04
CA LYS A 505 24.63 -2.41 -16.42
C LYS A 505 25.76 -1.69 -15.70
N PHE A 506 26.81 -2.42 -15.40
CA PHE A 506 28.04 -1.90 -14.84
C PHE A 506 29.15 -1.87 -15.89
N ARG A 507 29.97 -0.81 -15.90
CA ARG A 507 31.15 -0.74 -16.76
C ARG A 507 32.40 -1.23 -16.04
N ASN A 508 32.94 -2.34 -16.53
CA ASN A 508 34.02 -3.08 -15.89
C ASN A 508 35.43 -2.61 -16.28
N GLU A 509 36.45 -3.33 -15.81
CA GLU A 509 37.87 -3.04 -15.97
C GLU A 509 38.36 -3.03 -17.43
N THR A 510 37.57 -3.62 -18.33
CA THR A 510 37.86 -3.64 -19.78
C THR A 510 37.17 -2.52 -20.54
N GLY A 511 36.38 -1.69 -19.84
CA GLY A 511 35.47 -0.71 -20.42
C GLY A 511 34.19 -1.32 -21.01
N SER A 512 33.97 -2.63 -20.83
CA SER A 512 32.77 -3.34 -21.28
C SER A 512 31.63 -3.18 -20.29
N GLN A 513 30.39 -3.22 -20.78
CA GLN A 513 29.21 -3.23 -19.92
C GLN A 513 28.81 -4.68 -19.60
N VAL A 514 28.55 -4.95 -18.32
CA VAL A 514 28.04 -6.23 -17.81
C VAL A 514 26.67 -6.02 -17.18
N ASP A 515 25.77 -6.97 -17.33
CA ASP A 515 24.41 -6.87 -16.80
C ASP A 515 24.39 -7.09 -15.29
N LEU A 516 23.61 -6.27 -14.57
CA LEU A 516 23.36 -6.41 -13.14
C LEU A 516 21.92 -6.86 -12.90
N ALA A 517 20.96 -5.95 -13.11
CA ALA A 517 19.56 -6.13 -12.78
C ALA A 517 18.67 -5.72 -13.96
N SER A 518 17.50 -6.34 -14.08
CA SER A 518 16.39 -5.77 -14.85
C SER A 518 15.68 -4.71 -14.01
N TYR A 519 15.09 -3.72 -14.67
CA TYR A 519 14.25 -2.72 -14.00
C TYR A 519 13.07 -2.35 -14.89
N SER A 520 12.00 -1.86 -14.27
CA SER A 520 10.84 -1.29 -14.94
C SER A 520 11.00 0.23 -15.06
N LYS A 521 10.46 0.81 -16.13
CA LYS A 521 10.30 2.27 -16.19
C LYS A 521 9.13 2.66 -15.28
N ASP A 522 9.02 3.96 -15.02
CA ASP A 522 7.98 4.52 -14.16
C ASP A 522 8.05 4.04 -12.70
N THR A 523 9.20 3.47 -12.30
CA THR A 523 9.52 3.09 -10.91
C THR A 523 10.86 3.67 -10.51
N TRP A 524 11.00 4.04 -9.24
CA TRP A 524 12.28 4.43 -8.66
C TRP A 524 13.20 3.22 -8.49
N VAL A 525 14.49 3.42 -8.71
CA VAL A 525 15.55 2.44 -8.47
C VAL A 525 16.64 3.07 -7.63
N ASP A 526 16.95 2.46 -6.49
CA ASP A 526 17.99 2.90 -5.58
C ASP A 526 19.33 2.25 -5.94
N VAL A 527 20.34 3.07 -6.18
CA VAL A 527 21.68 2.60 -6.56
C VAL A 527 22.72 3.11 -5.60
N THR A 528 23.52 2.20 -5.05
CA THR A 528 24.73 2.55 -4.30
C THR A 528 25.96 1.96 -4.98
N ILE A 529 26.98 2.78 -5.22
CA ILE A 529 28.28 2.34 -5.73
C ILE A 529 29.32 2.53 -4.62
N SER A 530 29.79 1.41 -4.06
CA SER A 530 30.85 1.38 -3.05
C SER A 530 32.16 0.85 -3.64
N TRP A 531 33.30 1.36 -3.18
CA TRP A 531 34.61 0.93 -3.65
C TRP A 531 35.68 0.85 -2.57
N VAL A 532 36.63 -0.06 -2.81
CA VAL A 532 37.93 -0.14 -2.14
C VAL A 532 39.00 -0.39 -3.19
N ASP A 533 39.92 0.55 -3.36
CA ASP A 533 40.89 0.65 -4.45
C ASP A 533 40.23 0.56 -5.83
N THR A 534 40.12 -0.65 -6.39
CA THR A 534 39.48 -0.93 -7.69
C THR A 534 38.38 -1.98 -7.59
N ASP A 535 38.18 -2.56 -6.41
CA ASP A 535 37.05 -3.45 -6.12
C ASP A 535 35.79 -2.62 -5.97
N ILE A 536 34.74 -3.03 -6.67
CA ILE A 536 33.44 -2.36 -6.68
C ILE A 536 32.37 -3.32 -6.16
N THR A 537 31.48 -2.77 -5.35
CA THR A 537 30.15 -3.33 -5.09
C THR A 537 29.13 -2.32 -5.60
N VAL A 538 28.18 -2.81 -6.41
CA VAL A 538 26.99 -2.02 -6.78
C VAL A 538 25.80 -2.65 -6.07
N ASN A 539 25.10 -1.90 -5.24
CA ASN A 539 23.80 -2.28 -4.71
C ASN A 539 22.71 -1.70 -5.63
N VAL A 540 21.73 -2.51 -6.01
CA VAL A 540 20.53 -2.09 -6.74
C VAL A 540 19.32 -2.60 -5.97
N ASP A 541 18.49 -1.70 -5.47
CA ASP A 541 17.28 -2.02 -4.69
C ASP A 541 17.54 -3.05 -3.58
N GLY A 542 18.57 -2.81 -2.77
CA GLY A 542 18.96 -3.70 -1.68
C GLY A 542 19.77 -4.93 -2.10
N THR A 543 19.89 -5.22 -3.40
CA THR A 543 20.66 -6.39 -3.90
C THR A 543 22.11 -6.03 -4.23
N ASP A 544 23.06 -6.65 -3.54
CA ASP A 544 24.49 -6.47 -3.75
C ASP A 544 25.05 -7.27 -4.94
N TYR A 545 25.69 -6.56 -5.87
CA TYR A 545 26.50 -7.09 -6.94
C TYR A 545 27.99 -6.90 -6.63
N THR A 546 28.65 -7.99 -6.23
CA THR A 546 30.05 -8.00 -5.80
C THR A 546 31.00 -8.62 -6.84
N GLY A 547 32.30 -8.56 -6.58
CA GLY A 547 33.33 -9.12 -7.48
C GLY A 547 33.53 -8.30 -8.76
N LEU A 548 33.01 -7.08 -8.79
CA LEU A 548 33.16 -6.12 -9.89
C LEU A 548 34.49 -5.37 -9.76
N LYS A 549 35.05 -4.97 -10.90
CA LYS A 549 36.30 -4.21 -10.97
C LYS A 549 36.12 -2.94 -11.81
N ALA A 550 36.65 -1.83 -11.29
CA ALA A 550 36.63 -0.54 -11.97
C ALA A 550 37.52 -0.51 -13.21
N GLU A 551 37.15 0.31 -14.21
CA GLU A 551 38.00 0.66 -15.36
C GLU A 551 39.26 1.40 -14.92
N SER A 552 39.11 2.32 -13.96
CA SER A 552 40.21 3.13 -13.42
C SER A 552 41.04 3.85 -14.49
N ALA A 553 40.43 4.23 -15.61
CA ALA A 553 41.09 4.94 -16.70
C ALA A 553 41.66 6.30 -16.24
N GLY A 554 40.94 6.96 -15.32
CA GLY A 554 41.32 8.23 -14.72
C GLY A 554 42.05 8.14 -13.38
N GLY A 555 42.30 6.94 -12.85
CA GLY A 555 42.70 6.71 -11.46
C GLY A 555 41.52 6.75 -10.49
N SER A 556 41.80 6.94 -9.20
CA SER A 556 40.80 6.95 -8.12
C SER A 556 39.84 8.13 -8.28
N PRO A 557 38.55 7.95 -7.94
CA PRO A 557 37.54 8.95 -8.22
C PRO A 557 37.66 10.17 -7.32
N THR A 558 37.34 11.32 -7.89
CA THR A 558 37.30 12.63 -7.23
C THR A 558 35.92 13.28 -7.29
N ALA A 559 34.98 12.69 -8.04
CA ALA A 559 33.67 13.25 -8.30
C ALA A 559 32.68 12.20 -8.81
N ILE A 560 31.41 12.52 -8.67
CA ILE A 560 30.29 11.88 -9.38
C ILE A 560 29.80 12.77 -10.52
N ALA A 561 29.27 12.17 -11.58
CA ALA A 561 28.45 12.85 -12.57
C ALA A 561 27.19 12.04 -12.92
N LEU A 562 26.06 12.73 -12.99
CA LEU A 562 24.77 12.22 -13.45
C LEU A 562 24.49 12.81 -14.83
N TYR A 563 24.08 11.97 -15.77
CA TYR A 563 23.73 12.45 -17.11
C TYR A 563 22.81 11.48 -17.84
N THR A 564 22.19 11.97 -18.91
CA THR A 564 21.29 11.20 -19.75
C THR A 564 21.59 11.42 -21.23
N GLY A 565 21.13 10.50 -22.08
CA GLY A 565 21.14 10.67 -23.52
C GLY A 565 22.41 10.21 -24.24
N ASP A 566 22.54 10.60 -25.52
CA ASP A 566 23.72 10.33 -26.34
C ASP A 566 24.15 11.54 -27.20
N ASN A 567 25.33 11.49 -27.82
CA ASN A 567 25.82 12.64 -28.61
C ASN A 567 25.06 12.85 -29.94
N GLY A 568 23.97 12.13 -30.19
CA GLY A 568 23.28 12.17 -31.48
C GLY A 568 21.76 12.05 -31.45
N SER A 569 21.18 11.67 -30.32
CA SER A 569 19.75 11.49 -30.08
C SER A 569 19.26 12.55 -29.13
N LYS A 570 17.96 12.87 -29.19
CA LYS A 570 17.33 13.86 -28.34
C LYS A 570 16.10 13.30 -27.65
N GLY A 571 15.68 13.95 -26.58
CA GLY A 571 14.46 13.69 -25.83
C GLY A 571 14.63 12.67 -24.72
N THR A 572 15.86 12.32 -24.33
CA THR A 572 16.04 11.48 -23.13
C THR A 572 15.97 12.38 -21.90
N TYR A 573 15.13 12.05 -20.93
CA TYR A 573 15.14 12.70 -19.62
C TYR A 573 14.99 11.69 -18.50
N THR A 574 15.51 12.04 -17.32
CA THR A 574 15.58 11.17 -16.15
C THR A 574 15.56 12.03 -14.89
N TYR A 575 14.93 11.52 -13.86
CA TYR A 575 14.85 12.14 -12.55
C TYR A 575 15.83 11.42 -11.62
N PHE A 576 16.54 12.20 -10.81
CA PHE A 576 17.49 11.73 -9.82
C PHE A 576 17.13 12.34 -8.47
N ASP A 577 17.18 11.54 -7.43
CA ASP A 577 16.86 11.98 -6.07
C ASP A 577 17.81 11.35 -5.06
N ASN A 578 17.76 11.81 -3.81
CA ASN A 578 18.47 11.25 -2.66
C ASN A 578 19.97 11.04 -2.93
N LEU A 579 20.66 12.05 -3.49
CA LEU A 579 22.09 11.94 -3.73
C LEU A 579 22.83 11.97 -2.39
N ASP A 580 23.61 10.93 -2.09
CA ASP A 580 24.34 10.86 -0.83
C ASP A 580 25.77 10.32 -0.93
N SER A 581 26.66 10.89 -0.11
CA SER A 581 28.03 10.42 0.14
C SER A 581 28.69 11.22 1.27
N ASP A 582 29.38 10.52 2.17
CA ASP A 582 30.31 11.12 3.14
C ASP A 582 31.49 11.89 2.50
N LEU A 583 31.65 11.81 1.18
CA LEU A 583 32.74 12.45 0.45
C LEU A 583 32.41 13.88 -0.03
N PHE A 584 31.16 14.33 0.09
CA PHE A 584 30.71 15.64 -0.40
C PHE A 584 31.05 16.83 0.49
#